data_AF-A0A833VC93-F1
#
_entry.id   AF-A0A833VC93-F1
#
_cell.length_a   1.000
_cell.length_b   1.000
_cell.length_c   1.000
_cell.angle_alpha   90.00
_cell.angle_beta   90.00
_cell.angle_gamma   90.00
#
_symmetry.space_group_name_H-M   'P 1'
#
loop_
_entity.id
_entity.type
_entity.pdbx_description
1 polymer ?
#
loop_
_entity_poly.entity_id
_entity_poly.type
_entity_poly.pdbx_seq_one_letter_code
_entity_poly.pdbx_strand_id
1 'polypeptide(L)'
;MGTASEWSRHETRESRHVTDTGAVPFRDGAGSAVPFFPLSNHLRVGISAAKTLSDAGVKDFLLLEATDRIGGRIRQKNFAGLNVEIGANWVEGVNGPQLNPIWDMAKKIRLRNFYSDFANLSSNIYKQGGGLYEESEGEKSIDLADGVYDDGEKLSQSLPSSGREDISVLTMQRLKNQ
;
A
#
# COMPACT_ATOMS: atom_id res chain seq x y z
N MET A 1 13.81 -17.51 32.69
CA MET A 1 13.55 -16.11 33.07
C MET A 1 14.80 -15.31 32.73
N GLY A 2 14.85 -14.72 31.54
CA GLY A 2 15.93 -13.79 31.14
C GLY A 2 15.46 -12.36 31.40
N THR A 3 16.34 -11.54 31.98
CA THR A 3 16.03 -10.17 32.40
C THR A 3 16.08 -9.18 31.23
N ALA A 4 15.25 -8.15 31.27
CA ALA A 4 15.05 -7.13 30.23
C ALA A 4 16.30 -6.30 29.82
N SER A 5 17.46 -6.55 30.42
CA SER A 5 18.73 -5.89 30.11
C SER A 5 19.54 -6.54 28.97
N GLU A 6 19.21 -7.78 28.55
CA GLU A 6 19.90 -8.48 27.46
C GLU A 6 19.34 -8.15 26.06
N TRP A 7 18.15 -7.55 25.98
CA TRP A 7 17.51 -7.18 24.71
C TRP A 7 17.86 -5.77 24.21
N SER A 8 18.42 -4.91 25.06
CA SER A 8 18.75 -3.52 24.69
C SER A 8 20.05 -3.39 23.88
N ARG A 9 20.87 -4.45 23.80
CA ARG A 9 22.18 -4.41 23.11
C ARG A 9 22.17 -4.89 21.66
N HIS A 10 21.03 -5.41 21.18
CA HIS A 10 20.88 -5.86 19.79
C HIS A 10 20.16 -4.85 18.88
N GLU A 11 19.55 -3.80 19.44
CA GLU A 11 18.76 -2.82 18.68
C GLU A 11 19.54 -1.56 18.22
N THR A 12 20.82 -1.42 18.59
CA THR A 12 21.64 -0.23 18.28
C THR A 12 22.65 -0.43 17.15
N ARG A 13 22.46 -1.42 16.27
CA ARG A 13 23.39 -1.73 15.18
C ARG A 13 22.82 -1.69 13.75
N GLU A 14 21.65 -1.09 13.54
CA GLU A 14 21.04 -0.88 12.21
C GLU A 14 20.73 0.58 11.86
N SER A 15 21.45 1.54 12.45
CA SER A 15 21.50 2.91 11.93
C SER A 15 22.92 3.22 11.42
N ARG A 16 23.31 2.60 10.31
CA ARG A 16 24.41 3.12 9.49
C ARG A 16 23.81 3.57 8.16
N HIS A 17 23.97 4.85 7.89
CA HIS A 17 23.83 5.44 6.57
C HIS A 17 24.49 4.54 5.52
N VAL A 18 23.66 3.94 4.67
CA VAL A 18 24.13 3.32 3.42
C VAL A 18 24.30 4.46 2.42
N THR A 19 25.46 5.13 2.49
CA THR A 19 25.91 6.10 1.47
C THR A 19 27.27 5.73 0.89
N ASP A 20 27.66 4.45 0.99
CA ASP A 20 28.86 3.97 0.31
C ASP A 20 28.56 2.64 -0.39
N THR A 21 27.77 2.72 -1.45
CA THR A 21 27.90 1.78 -2.55
C THR A 21 28.87 2.42 -3.53
N GLY A 22 30.10 1.91 -3.58
CA GLY A 22 31.00 2.11 -4.71
C GLY A 22 30.32 1.60 -5.98
N ALA A 23 29.49 2.42 -6.59
CA ALA A 23 28.80 2.12 -7.83
C ALA A 23 29.82 2.22 -8.95
N VAL A 24 30.37 1.08 -9.37
CA VAL A 24 31.03 0.98 -10.66
C VAL A 24 29.92 1.18 -11.72
N PRO A 25 29.99 2.20 -12.58
CA PRO A 25 28.97 2.40 -13.60
C PRO A 25 28.93 1.19 -14.54
N PHE A 26 27.75 0.60 -14.70
CA PHE A 26 27.55 -0.45 -15.69
C PHE A 26 27.64 0.18 -17.09
N ARG A 27 28.67 -0.22 -17.84
CA ARG A 27 28.91 0.18 -19.22
C ARG A 27 28.56 -0.98 -20.14
N ASP A 28 27.96 -0.70 -21.28
CA ASP A 28 27.83 -1.70 -22.33
C ASP A 28 29.21 -2.11 -22.89
N GLY A 29 29.26 -3.13 -23.74
CA GLY A 29 30.48 -3.54 -24.43
C GLY A 29 31.10 -2.48 -25.36
N ALA A 30 30.44 -1.33 -25.54
CA ALA A 30 30.88 -0.18 -26.33
C ALA A 30 31.27 1.04 -25.47
N GLY A 31 31.18 0.95 -24.13
CA GLY A 31 31.54 2.00 -23.20
C GLY A 31 30.50 3.11 -22.97
N SER A 32 29.27 2.96 -23.48
CA SER A 32 28.21 3.95 -23.34
C SER A 32 27.47 3.83 -21.99
N ALA A 33 26.99 4.96 -21.46
CA ALA A 33 26.31 5.02 -20.17
C ALA A 33 24.83 4.63 -20.34
N VAL A 34 24.44 3.50 -19.73
CA VAL A 34 23.05 3.05 -19.71
C VAL A 34 22.32 3.74 -18.54
N PRO A 35 21.14 4.36 -18.74
CA PRO A 35 20.36 4.92 -17.64
C PRO A 35 19.96 3.84 -16.64
N PHE A 36 20.47 3.93 -15.41
CA PHE A 36 20.15 3.00 -14.32
C PHE A 36 19.01 3.56 -13.47
N PHE A 37 17.85 2.89 -13.49
CA PHE A 37 16.71 3.20 -12.63
C PHE A 37 16.47 2.03 -11.65
N PRO A 38 16.99 2.09 -10.41
CA PRO A 38 16.70 1.06 -9.41
C PRO A 38 15.25 1.20 -8.92
N LEU A 39 14.41 0.23 -9.25
CA LEU A 39 12.98 0.22 -8.90
C LEU A 39 12.63 -0.98 -8.01
N SER A 40 13.25 -1.08 -6.82
CA SER A 40 13.17 -2.31 -6.02
C SER A 40 11.83 -2.56 -5.30
N ASN A 41 10.86 -1.63 -5.30
CA ASN A 41 9.67 -1.76 -4.43
C ASN A 41 8.33 -1.54 -5.17
N HIS A 42 8.38 -1.10 -6.43
CA HIS A 42 7.23 -0.59 -7.17
C HIS A 42 7.21 -1.09 -8.63
N LEU A 43 7.31 -2.40 -8.85
CA LEU A 43 7.38 -2.95 -10.21
C LEU A 43 6.19 -2.54 -11.11
N ARG A 44 5.00 -2.25 -10.55
CA ARG A 44 3.88 -1.63 -11.30
C ARG A 44 4.33 -0.37 -12.06
N VAL A 45 5.07 0.50 -11.37
CA VAL A 45 5.60 1.75 -11.92
C VAL A 45 6.70 1.44 -12.94
N GLY A 46 7.56 0.45 -12.67
CA GLY A 46 8.62 0.03 -13.58
C GLY A 46 8.12 -0.53 -14.91
N ILE A 47 7.12 -1.43 -14.89
CA ILE A 47 6.52 -1.96 -16.11
C ILE A 47 5.79 -0.85 -16.90
N SER A 48 5.09 0.05 -16.20
CA SER A 48 4.44 1.19 -16.84
C SER A 48 5.45 2.11 -17.51
N ALA A 49 6.55 2.43 -16.84
CA ALA A 49 7.62 3.26 -17.39
C ALA A 49 8.30 2.59 -18.59
N ALA A 50 8.62 1.29 -18.49
CA ALA A 50 9.18 0.51 -19.60
C ALA A 50 8.23 0.48 -20.82
N LYS A 51 6.92 0.36 -20.58
CA LYS A 51 5.93 0.48 -21.65
C LYS A 51 5.97 1.87 -22.29
N THR A 52 5.97 2.94 -21.50
CA THR A 52 6.04 4.32 -22.01
C THR A 52 7.29 4.55 -22.84
N LEU A 53 8.46 4.09 -22.37
CA LEU A 53 9.73 4.17 -23.12
C LEU A 53 9.64 3.41 -24.45
N SER A 54 9.13 2.19 -24.41
CA SER A 54 8.95 1.37 -25.61
C SER A 54 7.98 2.01 -26.61
N ASP A 55 6.85 2.54 -26.16
CA ASP A 55 5.86 3.23 -27.00
C ASP A 55 6.47 4.51 -27.64
N ALA A 56 7.40 5.17 -26.94
CA ALA A 56 8.15 6.33 -27.43
C ALA A 56 9.34 5.96 -28.36
N GLY A 57 9.53 4.68 -28.69
CA GLY A 57 10.58 4.21 -29.60
C GLY A 57 11.94 3.95 -28.94
N VAL A 58 12.08 4.16 -27.63
CA VAL A 58 13.27 3.76 -26.87
C VAL A 58 13.20 2.25 -26.64
N LYS A 59 14.09 1.48 -27.27
CA LYS A 59 14.09 0.01 -27.21
C LYS A 59 15.24 -0.59 -26.42
N ASP A 60 16.28 0.19 -26.13
CA ASP A 60 17.47 -0.28 -25.43
C ASP A 60 17.38 0.06 -23.94
N PHE A 61 16.81 -0.87 -23.17
CA PHE A 61 16.75 -0.77 -21.72
C PHE A 61 16.62 -2.15 -21.07
N LEU A 62 17.03 -2.25 -19.81
CA LEU A 62 16.93 -3.47 -19.01
C LEU A 62 16.02 -3.23 -17.80
N LEU A 63 15.04 -4.10 -17.61
CA LEU A 63 14.21 -4.12 -16.40
C LEU A 63 14.75 -5.16 -15.42
N LEU A 64 15.16 -4.70 -14.23
CA LEU A 64 15.67 -5.56 -13.17
C LEU A 64 14.59 -5.74 -12.10
N GLU A 65 14.28 -6.99 -11.78
CA GLU A 65 13.35 -7.39 -10.72
C GLU A 65 14.10 -8.32 -9.76
N ALA A 66 14.02 -8.02 -8.46
CA ALA A 66 14.75 -8.75 -7.44
C ALA A 66 14.14 -10.13 -7.15
N THR A 67 12.87 -10.31 -7.47
CA THR A 67 12.15 -11.58 -7.31
C THR A 67 12.15 -12.42 -8.59
N ASP A 68 11.71 -13.67 -8.47
CA ASP A 68 11.59 -14.63 -9.57
C ASP A 68 10.34 -14.41 -10.45
N ARG A 69 9.60 -13.31 -10.23
CA ARG A 69 8.33 -13.04 -10.89
C ARG A 69 8.11 -11.54 -11.08
N ILE A 70 7.30 -11.21 -12.09
CA ILE A 70 6.82 -9.84 -12.27
C ILE A 70 5.65 -9.51 -11.30
N GLY A 71 5.25 -8.23 -11.27
CA GLY A 71 4.08 -7.74 -10.57
C GLY A 71 4.34 -7.06 -9.22
N GLY A 72 5.50 -7.25 -8.58
CA GLY A 72 5.81 -6.61 -7.29
C GLY A 72 4.75 -6.95 -6.22
N ARG A 73 4.08 -5.93 -5.67
CA ARG A 73 2.97 -6.09 -4.70
C ARG A 73 1.62 -6.52 -5.31
N ILE A 74 1.49 -6.58 -6.64
CA ILE A 74 0.42 -7.38 -7.25
C ILE A 74 0.88 -8.81 -7.29
N ARG A 75 0.17 -9.69 -6.59
CA ARG A 75 0.55 -11.08 -6.52
C ARG A 75 -0.68 -11.93 -6.28
N GLN A 76 -0.72 -13.05 -6.98
CA GLN A 76 -1.63 -14.14 -6.69
C GLN A 76 -0.84 -15.42 -6.38
N LYS A 77 -1.51 -16.38 -5.76
CA LYS A 77 -0.97 -17.70 -5.47
C LYS A 77 -2.06 -18.75 -5.73
N ASN A 78 -1.67 -19.93 -6.22
CA ASN A 78 -2.60 -21.04 -6.28
C ASN A 78 -2.78 -21.63 -4.86
N PHE A 79 -4.04 -21.76 -4.44
CA PHE A 79 -4.44 -22.32 -3.17
C PHE A 79 -5.67 -23.20 -3.40
N ALA A 80 -5.55 -24.50 -3.07
CA ALA A 80 -6.63 -25.48 -3.25
C ALA A 80 -7.25 -25.49 -4.68
N GLY A 81 -6.43 -25.31 -5.71
CA GLY A 81 -6.88 -25.26 -7.11
C GLY A 81 -7.48 -23.92 -7.55
N LEU A 82 -7.57 -22.93 -6.65
CA LEU A 82 -8.03 -21.57 -6.94
C LEU A 82 -6.85 -20.61 -6.97
N ASN A 83 -6.92 -19.59 -7.81
CA ASN A 83 -5.97 -18.47 -7.72
C ASN A 83 -6.53 -17.45 -6.74
N VAL A 84 -5.74 -17.12 -5.71
CA VAL A 84 -6.10 -16.14 -4.67
C VAL A 84 -5.08 -15.00 -4.69
N GLU A 85 -5.56 -13.76 -4.65
CA GLU A 85 -4.74 -12.58 -4.58
C GLU A 85 -4.15 -12.41 -3.16
N ILE A 86 -2.83 -12.44 -3.06
CA ILE A 86 -2.08 -12.26 -1.80
C ILE A 86 -1.37 -10.90 -1.78
N GLY A 87 -1.88 -9.95 -2.56
CA GLY A 87 -1.35 -8.60 -2.74
C GLY A 87 -2.48 -7.59 -2.94
N ALA A 88 -2.42 -6.82 -4.03
CA ALA A 88 -3.52 -5.93 -4.39
C ALA A 88 -4.79 -6.72 -4.78
N ASN A 89 -5.88 -6.50 -4.04
CA ASN A 89 -7.15 -7.23 -4.15
C ASN A 89 -8.32 -6.34 -4.65
N TRP A 90 -8.30 -5.04 -4.35
CA TRP A 90 -9.39 -4.10 -4.68
C TRP A 90 -9.01 -3.13 -5.80
N VAL A 91 -10.00 -2.78 -6.62
CA VAL A 91 -9.95 -1.61 -7.50
C VAL A 91 -10.89 -0.56 -6.93
N GLU A 92 -10.32 0.44 -6.27
CA GLU A 92 -11.07 1.53 -5.64
C GLU A 92 -11.52 2.58 -6.66
N GLY A 93 -12.57 3.34 -6.32
CA GLY A 93 -12.96 4.53 -7.08
C GLY A 93 -13.61 4.25 -8.45
N VAL A 94 -14.33 3.14 -8.58
CA VAL A 94 -14.98 2.74 -9.85
C VAL A 94 -16.24 3.55 -10.20
N ASN A 95 -16.81 4.27 -9.22
CA ASN A 95 -18.00 5.12 -9.36
C ASN A 95 -17.79 6.55 -8.81
N GLY A 96 -16.52 6.97 -8.67
CA GLY A 96 -16.19 8.32 -8.19
C GLY A 96 -16.33 9.40 -9.28
N PRO A 97 -16.22 10.69 -8.90
CA PRO A 97 -16.23 11.81 -9.86
C PRO A 97 -15.09 11.73 -10.88
N GLN A 98 -13.97 11.11 -10.50
CA GLN A 98 -12.90 10.72 -11.40
C GLN A 98 -12.80 9.19 -11.40
N LEU A 99 -12.87 8.61 -12.59
CA LEU A 99 -12.75 7.16 -12.74
C LEU A 99 -11.30 6.72 -12.58
N ASN A 100 -11.08 5.71 -11.74
CA ASN A 100 -9.76 5.10 -11.61
C ASN A 100 -9.31 4.45 -12.95
N PRO A 101 -8.17 4.86 -13.55
CA PRO A 101 -7.68 4.30 -14.82
C PRO A 101 -7.42 2.78 -14.77
N ILE A 102 -7.19 2.21 -13.58
CA ILE A 102 -7.08 0.77 -13.39
C ILE A 102 -8.39 0.06 -13.79
N TRP A 103 -9.54 0.70 -13.62
CA TRP A 103 -10.84 0.11 -13.94
C TRP A 103 -11.02 -0.11 -15.44
N ASP A 104 -10.58 0.84 -16.27
CA ASP A 104 -10.61 0.67 -17.72
C ASP A 104 -9.69 -0.46 -18.17
N MET A 105 -8.53 -0.61 -17.54
CA MET A 105 -7.64 -1.74 -17.80
C MET A 105 -8.29 -3.06 -17.40
N ALA A 106 -8.93 -3.13 -16.23
CA ALA A 106 -9.65 -4.31 -15.76
C ALA A 106 -10.73 -4.75 -16.77
N LYS A 107 -11.51 -3.80 -17.31
CA LYS A 107 -12.50 -4.05 -18.36
C LYS A 107 -11.86 -4.55 -19.66
N LYS A 108 -10.78 -3.90 -20.12
CA LYS A 108 -10.07 -4.28 -21.36
C LYS A 108 -9.54 -5.70 -21.33
N ILE A 109 -9.01 -6.14 -20.19
CA ILE A 109 -8.51 -7.52 -20.01
C ILE A 109 -9.60 -8.50 -19.56
N ARG A 110 -10.85 -8.05 -19.44
CA ARG A 110 -12.00 -8.82 -18.95
C ARG A 110 -11.71 -9.50 -17.60
N LEU A 111 -11.09 -8.75 -16.69
CA LEU A 111 -10.76 -9.22 -15.34
C LEU A 111 -12.06 -9.53 -14.58
N ARG A 112 -12.17 -10.76 -14.07
CA ARG A 112 -13.28 -11.14 -13.19
C ARG A 112 -13.19 -10.32 -11.91
N ASN A 113 -14.29 -9.67 -11.55
CA ASN A 113 -14.38 -8.84 -10.35
C ASN A 113 -15.79 -8.95 -9.78
N PHE A 114 -15.94 -8.55 -8.51
CA PHE A 114 -17.20 -8.53 -7.79
C PHE A 114 -17.32 -7.20 -7.04
N TYR A 115 -18.53 -6.66 -6.99
CA TYR A 115 -18.80 -5.46 -6.19
C TYR A 115 -18.68 -5.81 -4.70
N SER A 116 -17.92 -5.00 -3.96
CA SER A 116 -17.83 -5.12 -2.51
C SER A 116 -19.02 -4.37 -1.90
N ASP A 117 -19.97 -5.11 -1.37
CA ASP A 117 -21.14 -4.53 -0.69
C ASP A 117 -20.87 -4.45 0.83
N PHE A 118 -20.90 -3.23 1.35
CA PHE A 118 -20.66 -2.91 2.76
C PHE A 118 -21.94 -2.44 3.48
N ALA A 119 -23.11 -2.53 2.83
CA ALA A 119 -24.36 -2.00 3.39
C ALA A 119 -24.82 -2.69 4.68
N ASN A 120 -24.35 -3.91 4.95
CA ASN A 120 -24.79 -4.71 6.09
C ASN A 120 -23.66 -5.04 7.08
N LEU A 121 -22.68 -4.14 7.23
CA LEU A 121 -21.55 -4.36 8.13
C LEU A 121 -21.97 -4.49 9.60
N SER A 122 -22.89 -3.63 10.07
CA SER A 122 -23.37 -3.59 11.46
C SER A 122 -23.96 -4.91 11.94
N SER A 123 -24.65 -5.65 11.06
CA SER A 123 -25.27 -6.94 11.39
C SER A 123 -24.33 -8.15 11.28
N ASN A 124 -23.10 -7.97 10.77
CA ASN A 124 -22.17 -9.06 10.47
C ASN A 124 -20.88 -8.98 11.30
N ILE A 125 -20.98 -8.51 12.54
CA ILE A 125 -19.84 -8.39 13.46
C ILE A 125 -19.85 -9.58 14.42
N TYR A 126 -18.76 -10.37 14.37
CA TYR A 126 -18.61 -11.58 15.17
C TYR A 126 -17.73 -11.34 16.39
N LYS A 127 -18.14 -11.94 17.51
CA LYS A 127 -17.35 -12.00 18.74
C LYS A 127 -16.18 -12.96 18.56
N GLN A 128 -15.09 -12.76 19.31
CA GLN A 128 -13.93 -13.65 19.29
C GLN A 128 -14.29 -15.10 19.63
N GLY A 129 -15.22 -15.31 20.56
CA GLY A 129 -15.72 -16.64 20.95
C GLY A 129 -16.76 -17.24 20.01
N GLY A 130 -17.07 -16.56 18.89
CA GLY A 130 -18.20 -16.88 18.02
C GLY A 130 -19.51 -16.23 18.46
N GLY A 131 -20.51 -16.29 17.59
CA GLY A 131 -21.76 -15.55 17.73
C GLY A 131 -21.66 -14.09 17.30
N LEU A 132 -22.82 -13.47 17.05
CA LEU A 132 -22.94 -12.09 16.58
C LEU A 132 -23.04 -11.11 17.75
N TYR A 133 -22.58 -9.89 17.51
CA TYR A 133 -23.03 -8.71 18.26
C TYR A 133 -24.45 -8.33 17.82
N GLU A 134 -25.19 -7.65 18.70
CA GLU A 134 -26.45 -7.02 18.30
C GLU A 134 -26.15 -5.91 17.29
N GLU A 135 -26.98 -5.78 16.26
CA GLU A 135 -26.78 -4.78 15.20
C GLU A 135 -26.60 -3.37 15.76
N SER A 136 -27.40 -2.99 16.76
CA SER A 136 -27.32 -1.68 17.43
C SER A 136 -26.00 -1.41 18.15
N GLU A 137 -25.25 -2.44 18.54
CA GLU A 137 -23.92 -2.30 19.12
C GLU A 137 -22.87 -2.09 18.02
N GLY A 138 -23.03 -2.79 16.88
CA GLY A 138 -22.23 -2.58 15.69
C GLY A 138 -22.40 -1.19 15.10
N GLU A 139 -23.65 -0.72 14.98
CA GLU A 139 -24.00 0.61 14.48
C GLU A 139 -23.36 1.72 15.35
N LYS A 140 -23.51 1.65 16.67
CA LYS A 140 -22.85 2.59 17.60
C LYS A 140 -21.33 2.63 17.43
N SER A 141 -20.72 1.47 17.14
CA SER A 141 -19.27 1.37 16.95
C SER A 141 -18.82 2.01 15.63
N ILE A 142 -19.62 1.83 14.56
CA ILE A 142 -19.40 2.44 13.25
C ILE A 142 -19.59 3.96 13.34
N ASP A 143 -20.69 4.43 13.92
CA ASP A 143 -20.98 5.87 14.10
C ASP A 143 -19.88 6.57 14.89
N LEU A 144 -19.37 5.92 15.94
CA LEU A 144 -18.25 6.44 16.72
C LEU A 144 -16.97 6.54 15.88
N ALA A 145 -16.69 5.53 15.06
CA ALA A 145 -15.53 5.54 14.18
C ALA A 145 -15.63 6.65 13.12
N ASP A 146 -16.80 6.81 12.50
CA ASP A 146 -17.08 7.85 11.52
C ASP A 146 -16.92 9.26 12.13
N GLY A 147 -17.45 9.47 13.34
CA GLY A 147 -17.26 10.72 14.08
C GLY A 147 -15.78 11.05 14.36
N VAL A 148 -14.97 10.03 14.69
CA VAL A 148 -13.51 10.18 14.85
C VAL A 148 -12.84 10.57 13.53
N TYR A 149 -13.25 9.96 12.41
CA TYR A 149 -12.71 10.31 11.10
C TYR A 149 -13.02 11.76 10.72
N ASP A 150 -14.28 12.17 10.85
CA ASP A 150 -14.74 13.55 10.61
C ASP A 150 -13.97 14.56 11.47
N ASP A 151 -13.74 14.22 12.73
CA ASP A 151 -12.98 15.04 13.65
C ASP A 151 -11.51 15.17 13.27
N GLY A 152 -10.91 14.08 12.78
CA GLY A 152 -9.56 14.06 12.23
C GLY A 152 -9.43 14.93 10.99
N GLU A 153 -10.40 14.88 10.08
CA GLU A 153 -10.42 15.73 8.88
C GLU A 153 -10.52 17.21 9.25
N LYS A 154 -11.46 17.59 10.12
CA LYS A 154 -11.60 18.97 10.62
C LYS A 154 -10.32 19.47 11.28
N LEU A 155 -9.68 18.62 12.10
CA LEU A 155 -8.40 18.97 12.72
C LEU A 155 -7.33 19.19 11.65
N SER A 156 -7.18 18.27 10.70
CA SER A 156 -6.21 18.38 9.59
C SER A 156 -6.39 19.68 8.82
N GLN A 157 -7.63 20.10 8.54
CA GLN A 157 -7.92 21.35 7.83
C GLN A 157 -7.58 22.60 8.65
N SER A 158 -7.63 22.51 9.99
CA SER A 158 -7.28 23.62 10.89
C SER A 158 -5.78 23.82 11.09
N LEU A 159 -4.95 22.82 10.73
CA LEU A 159 -3.50 22.90 10.93
C LEU A 159 -2.86 23.84 9.89
N PRO A 160 -1.85 24.64 10.30
CA PRO A 160 -1.15 25.51 9.39
C PRO A 160 -0.38 24.69 8.34
N SER A 161 -0.34 25.19 7.11
CA SER A 161 0.33 24.55 5.97
C SER A 161 1.85 24.43 6.13
N SER A 162 2.40 25.02 7.20
CA SER A 162 3.82 24.97 7.56
C SER A 162 4.18 23.62 8.20
N GLY A 163 4.06 22.53 7.44
CA GLY A 163 4.71 21.23 7.61
C GLY A 163 5.02 20.76 9.05
N ARG A 164 4.11 20.94 10.01
CA ARG A 164 4.25 20.28 11.32
C ARG A 164 4.09 18.79 11.12
N GLU A 165 4.75 18.01 11.98
CA GLU A 165 4.55 16.56 11.99
C GLU A 165 3.07 16.23 12.21
N ASP A 166 2.55 15.32 11.38
CA ASP A 166 1.21 14.77 11.56
C ASP A 166 1.10 14.13 12.93
N ILE A 167 -0.05 14.29 13.59
CA ILE A 167 -0.31 13.64 14.86
C ILE A 167 -1.03 12.30 14.64
N SER A 168 -0.77 11.33 15.50
CA SER A 168 -1.49 10.05 15.46
C SER A 168 -2.99 10.25 15.76
N VAL A 169 -3.85 9.38 15.21
CA VAL A 169 -5.30 9.36 15.52
C VAL A 169 -5.56 9.29 17.02
N LEU A 170 -4.77 8.50 17.76
CA LEU A 170 -4.88 8.40 19.22
C LEU A 170 -4.52 9.71 19.93
N THR A 171 -3.53 10.43 19.41
CA THR A 171 -3.16 11.75 19.94
C THR A 171 -4.27 12.77 19.68
N MET A 172 -4.85 12.76 18.47
CA MET A 172 -5.99 13.62 18.10
C MET A 172 -7.19 13.40 19.03
N GLN A 173 -7.59 12.14 19.24
CA GLN A 173 -8.72 11.80 20.11
C GLN A 173 -8.55 12.29 21.54
N ARG A 174 -7.32 12.22 22.09
CA ARG A 174 -7.03 12.72 23.45
C ARG A 174 -7.14 14.23 23.57
N LEU A 175 -6.84 14.98 22.51
CA LEU A 175 -6.96 16.44 22.50
C LEU A 175 -8.41 16.91 22.43
N LYS A 176 -9.30 16.13 21.79
CA LYS A 176 -10.73 16.47 21.68
C LYS A 176 -11.56 16.11 22.91
N ASN A 177 -11.12 15.12 23.69
CA ASN A 177 -11.83 14.64 24.88
C ASN A 177 -11.40 15.34 26.20
N GLN A 178 -10.77 16.51 26.13
CA GLN A 178 -10.45 17.38 27.29
C GLN A 178 -11.45 18.53 27.40
#